data_AF-A0A1N7MUX0-F1
#
_entry.id   AF-A0A1N7MUX0-F1
#
_cell.length_a   1.000
_cell.length_b   1.000
_cell.length_c   1.000
_cell.angle_alpha   90.00
_cell.angle_beta   90.00
_cell.angle_gamma   90.00
#
_symmetry.space_group_name_H-M   'P 1'
#
loop_
_entity.id
_entity.type
_entity.pdbx_description
1 polymer ?
#
loop_
_entity_poly.entity_id
_entity_poly.type
_entity_poly.pdbx_seq_one_letter_code
_entity_poly.pdbx_strand_id
1 'polypeptide(L)'
;MDYSWLTELNQVISQTKVFSFTIIGAKSLAMTLLLFKVIGNFLQTGENPEAPKIGGIISIIGYGLIIVGSDWVVNAIESMFSSVDVSVAAQHPIKDDALKRYLLELDKIADQYSGLDYIGFYLSLIPLYLTAGLMTFTKMFLDILDMAVVGMYLIQRVFLIQLFKVIFPFAIALSTTKGFEDMLSRWIKIYIGLFVLGIGYMGIMKFSDIIYDFVQSKANVQMSDIGYDTDLGVIFAYTVGALLISFMVKLGLFAIVTKEIRGYFS
;
A
#
# COMPACT_ATOMS: atom_id res chain seq x y z
N MET A 1 5.90 8.48 12.03
CA MET A 1 4.66 7.80 12.47
C MET A 1 4.63 6.41 11.88
N ASP A 2 4.21 5.36 12.60
CA ASP A 2 4.13 4.01 12.02
C ASP A 2 2.89 3.86 11.11
N TYR A 3 2.89 2.85 10.26
CA TYR A 3 1.74 2.53 9.41
C TYR A 3 0.83 1.45 10.04
N SER A 4 0.86 1.29 11.38
CA SER A 4 0.10 0.26 12.10
C SER A 4 -1.42 0.40 11.94
N TRP A 5 -1.90 1.64 11.76
CA TRP A 5 -3.29 2.01 11.47
C TRP A 5 -3.88 1.28 10.23
N LEU A 6 -3.03 0.81 9.30
CA LEU A 6 -3.47 0.00 8.16
C LEU A 6 -4.01 -1.36 8.59
N THR A 7 -3.44 -1.95 9.62
CA THR A 7 -3.86 -3.25 10.16
C THR A 7 -5.25 -3.12 10.81
N GLU A 8 -5.47 -2.01 11.52
CA GLU A 8 -6.77 -1.66 12.11
C GLU A 8 -7.82 -1.37 11.02
N LEU A 9 -7.46 -0.65 9.96
CA LEU A 9 -8.36 -0.39 8.84
C LEU A 9 -8.77 -1.69 8.13
N ASN A 10 -7.83 -2.61 7.91
CA ASN A 10 -8.13 -3.94 7.36
C ASN A 10 -9.12 -4.71 8.23
N GLN A 11 -8.97 -4.65 9.56
CA GLN A 11 -9.92 -5.27 10.48
C GLN A 11 -11.31 -4.64 10.36
N VAL A 12 -11.42 -3.31 10.33
CA VAL A 12 -12.72 -2.60 10.18
C VAL A 12 -13.39 -2.94 8.85
N ILE A 13 -12.65 -2.96 7.75
CA ILE A 13 -13.17 -3.31 6.42
C ILE A 13 -13.64 -4.77 6.41
N SER A 14 -12.86 -5.70 6.95
CA SER A 14 -13.21 -7.12 7.01
C SER A 14 -14.45 -7.41 7.85
N GLN A 15 -14.73 -6.59 8.87
CA GLN A 15 -15.90 -6.70 9.74
C GLN A 15 -17.15 -6.05 9.15
N THR A 16 -17.03 -5.36 8.01
CA THR A 16 -18.16 -4.66 7.38
C THR A 16 -19.10 -5.66 6.73
N LYS A 17 -20.31 -5.79 7.29
CA LYS A 17 -21.35 -6.77 6.89
C LYS A 17 -21.71 -6.72 5.40
N VAL A 18 -21.58 -5.55 4.76
CA VAL A 18 -21.93 -5.35 3.33
C VAL A 18 -21.12 -6.28 2.42
N PHE A 19 -19.82 -6.43 2.66
CA PHE A 19 -18.98 -7.33 1.84
C PHE A 19 -19.33 -8.79 2.08
N SER A 20 -19.60 -9.19 3.32
CA SER A 20 -20.01 -10.57 3.66
C SER A 20 -21.32 -10.96 2.98
N PHE A 21 -22.36 -10.12 3.05
CA PHE A 21 -23.63 -10.37 2.36
C PHE A 21 -23.47 -10.40 0.84
N THR A 22 -22.61 -9.54 0.29
CA THR A 22 -22.35 -9.50 -1.16
C THR A 22 -21.60 -10.75 -1.63
N ILE A 23 -20.64 -11.26 -0.86
CA ILE A 23 -19.93 -12.51 -1.17
C ILE A 23 -20.91 -13.70 -1.14
N ILE A 24 -21.79 -13.77 -0.13
CA ILE A 24 -22.80 -14.83 -0.05
C ILE A 24 -23.76 -14.77 -1.26
N GLY A 25 -24.22 -13.57 -1.62
CA GLY A 25 -25.04 -13.36 -2.82
C GLY A 25 -24.32 -13.71 -4.13
N ALA A 26 -23.03 -13.41 -4.23
CA ALA A 26 -22.21 -13.79 -5.38
C ALA A 26 -22.08 -15.32 -5.51
N LYS A 27 -21.87 -16.01 -4.39
CA LYS A 27 -21.80 -17.49 -4.37
C LYS A 27 -23.12 -18.13 -4.76
N SER A 28 -24.25 -17.63 -4.25
CA SER A 28 -25.55 -18.19 -4.59
C SER A 28 -25.86 -18.01 -6.08
N LEU A 29 -25.61 -16.82 -6.63
CA LEU A 29 -25.75 -16.56 -8.07
C LEU A 29 -24.81 -17.43 -8.92
N ALA A 30 -23.55 -17.56 -8.53
CA ALA A 30 -22.59 -18.43 -9.21
C ALA A 30 -23.03 -19.90 -9.21
N MET A 31 -23.60 -20.37 -8.10
CA MET A 31 -24.16 -21.71 -8.00
C MET A 31 -25.39 -21.88 -8.91
N THR A 32 -26.27 -20.87 -8.97
CA THR A 32 -27.40 -20.87 -9.91
C THR A 32 -26.94 -20.93 -11.37
N LEU A 33 -25.90 -20.18 -11.75
CA LEU A 33 -25.32 -20.23 -13.09
C LEU A 33 -24.75 -21.63 -13.43
N LEU A 34 -24.07 -22.26 -12.47
CA LEU A 34 -23.61 -23.64 -12.63
C LEU A 34 -24.78 -24.61 -12.81
N LEU A 35 -25.87 -24.45 -12.04
CA LEU A 35 -27.06 -25.28 -12.18
C LEU A 35 -27.70 -25.14 -13.56
N PHE A 36 -27.80 -23.92 -14.11
CA PHE A 36 -28.26 -23.73 -15.49
C PHE A 36 -27.38 -24.45 -16.50
N LYS A 37 -26.06 -24.44 -16.32
CA LYS A 37 -25.15 -25.20 -17.17
C LYS A 37 -25.35 -26.72 -17.05
N VAL A 38 -25.56 -27.23 -15.83
CA VAL A 38 -25.89 -28.65 -15.60
C VAL A 38 -27.15 -29.02 -16.39
N ILE A 39 -28.22 -28.23 -16.25
CA ILE A 39 -29.48 -28.45 -16.98
C ILE A 39 -29.24 -28.42 -18.50
N GLY A 40 -28.51 -27.44 -19.00
CA GLY A 40 -28.17 -27.34 -20.44
C GLY A 40 -27.39 -28.55 -20.95
N ASN A 41 -26.40 -29.03 -20.19
CA ASN A 41 -25.66 -30.24 -20.54
C ASN A 41 -26.54 -31.49 -20.50
N PHE A 42 -27.46 -31.61 -19.54
CA PHE A 42 -28.42 -32.72 -19.48
C PHE A 42 -29.39 -32.73 -20.67
N LEU A 43 -29.90 -31.55 -21.07
CA LEU A 43 -30.77 -31.41 -22.24
C LEU A 43 -30.05 -31.80 -23.53
N GLN A 44 -28.82 -31.32 -23.75
CA GLN A 44 -28.01 -31.68 -24.93
C GLN A 44 -27.62 -33.17 -24.97
N THR A 45 -27.39 -33.78 -23.80
CA THR A 45 -27.07 -35.22 -23.68
C THR A 45 -28.31 -36.10 -23.88
N GLY A 46 -29.50 -35.60 -23.59
CA GLY A 46 -30.78 -36.26 -23.89
C GLY A 46 -31.08 -36.31 -25.39
N GLU A 47 -30.59 -35.32 -26.16
CA GLU A 47 -30.78 -35.23 -27.60
C GLU A 47 -29.72 -36.00 -28.41
N ASN A 48 -28.53 -36.28 -27.85
CA ASN A 48 -27.44 -36.99 -28.52
C ASN A 48 -26.84 -38.12 -27.66
N PRO A 49 -27.18 -39.40 -27.91
CA PRO A 49 -26.75 -40.54 -27.09
C PRO A 49 -25.27 -40.94 -27.24
N GLU A 50 -24.54 -40.42 -28.23
CA GLU A 50 -23.15 -40.79 -28.52
C GLU A 50 -22.08 -39.94 -27.77
N ALA A 51 -22.48 -38.89 -27.05
CA ALA A 51 -21.53 -38.05 -26.30
C ALA A 51 -21.19 -38.65 -24.92
N PRO A 52 -19.89 -38.72 -24.52
CA PRO A 52 -19.50 -39.33 -23.26
C PRO A 52 -20.03 -38.54 -22.05
N LYS A 53 -20.93 -39.19 -21.29
CA LYS A 53 -21.79 -38.59 -20.25
C LYS A 53 -21.11 -38.19 -18.93
N ILE A 54 -19.86 -38.60 -18.70
CA ILE A 54 -19.30 -38.66 -17.33
C ILE A 54 -18.27 -37.55 -17.04
N GLY A 55 -17.52 -37.08 -18.05
CA GLY A 55 -16.50 -36.05 -17.86
C GLY A 55 -17.08 -34.67 -17.48
N GLY A 56 -18.23 -34.32 -18.06
CA GLY A 56 -18.88 -33.02 -17.82
C GLY A 56 -19.40 -32.87 -16.38
N ILE A 57 -20.04 -33.91 -15.82
CA ILE A 57 -20.69 -33.85 -14.50
C ILE A 57 -19.65 -33.80 -13.38
N ILE A 58 -18.58 -34.61 -13.47
CA ILE A 58 -17.48 -34.60 -12.49
C ILE A 58 -16.79 -33.22 -12.46
N SER A 59 -16.56 -32.61 -13.63
CA SER A 59 -15.99 -31.27 -13.71
C SER A 59 -16.88 -30.22 -13.02
N ILE A 60 -18.20 -30.30 -13.21
CA ILE A 60 -19.16 -29.34 -12.63
C ILE A 60 -19.27 -29.51 -11.11
N ILE A 61 -19.26 -30.74 -10.60
CA ILE A 61 -19.20 -31.01 -9.15
C ILE A 61 -17.89 -30.45 -8.57
N GLY A 62 -16.77 -30.63 -9.28
CA GLY A 62 -15.48 -30.02 -8.92
C GLY A 62 -15.54 -28.49 -8.82
N TYR A 63 -16.12 -27.81 -9.82
CA TYR A 63 -16.30 -26.36 -9.79
C TYR A 63 -17.25 -25.90 -8.66
N GLY A 64 -18.32 -26.66 -8.38
CA GLY A 64 -19.21 -26.40 -7.25
C GLY A 64 -18.50 -26.49 -5.90
N LEU A 65 -17.64 -27.51 -5.70
CA LEU A 65 -16.82 -27.65 -4.49
C LEU A 65 -15.82 -26.50 -4.35
N ILE A 66 -15.22 -26.01 -5.43
CA ILE A 66 -14.30 -24.85 -5.40
C ILE A 66 -15.05 -23.57 -5.04
N ILE A 67 -16.30 -23.38 -5.49
CA ILE A 67 -17.12 -22.22 -5.10
C ILE A 67 -17.49 -22.27 -3.61
N VAL A 68 -17.87 -23.44 -3.10
CA VAL A 68 -18.18 -23.60 -1.66
C VAL A 68 -16.91 -23.40 -0.82
N GLY A 69 -15.79 -23.99 -1.27
CA GLY A 69 -14.47 -23.84 -0.65
C GLY A 69 -13.76 -22.51 -0.94
N SER A 70 -14.42 -21.57 -1.63
CA SER A 70 -13.77 -20.35 -2.09
C SER A 70 -13.28 -19.47 -0.94
N ASP A 71 -13.98 -19.49 0.19
CA ASP A 71 -13.57 -18.73 1.39
C ASP A 71 -12.27 -19.29 1.95
N TRP A 72 -12.12 -20.61 1.96
CA TRP A 72 -10.89 -21.25 2.41
C TRP A 72 -9.72 -20.90 1.49
N VAL A 73 -9.91 -20.97 0.16
CA VAL A 73 -8.88 -20.61 -0.82
C VAL A 73 -8.47 -19.14 -0.65
N VAL A 74 -9.45 -18.24 -0.57
CA VAL A 74 -9.20 -16.81 -0.41
C VAL A 74 -8.50 -16.51 0.93
N ASN A 75 -8.93 -17.12 2.03
CA ASN A 75 -8.33 -16.91 3.34
C ASN A 75 -6.92 -17.48 3.44
N ALA A 76 -6.64 -18.63 2.80
CA ALA A 76 -5.31 -19.22 2.75
C ALA A 76 -4.35 -18.30 1.99
N ILE A 77 -4.80 -17.79 0.84
CA ILE A 77 -4.08 -16.80 0.04
C ILE A 77 -3.81 -15.53 0.87
N GLU A 78 -4.79 -14.98 1.56
CA GLU A 78 -4.60 -13.79 2.40
C GLU A 78 -3.67 -14.03 3.58
N SER A 79 -3.75 -15.19 4.23
CA SER A 79 -2.88 -15.55 5.34
C SER A 79 -1.41 -15.59 4.90
N MET A 80 -1.13 -16.18 3.73
CA MET A 80 0.20 -16.15 3.12
C MET A 80 0.70 -14.72 2.87
N PHE A 81 -0.20 -13.76 2.65
CA PHE A 81 0.12 -12.38 2.28
C PHE A 81 0.06 -11.34 3.40
N SER A 82 -0.45 -11.71 4.57
CA SER A 82 -0.43 -10.88 5.79
C SER A 82 0.99 -10.45 6.20
N SER A 83 2.00 -11.26 5.86
CA SER A 83 3.42 -10.98 6.11
C SER A 83 3.96 -9.75 5.36
N VAL A 84 3.43 -9.47 4.17
CA VAL A 84 3.80 -8.30 3.36
C VAL A 84 3.25 -7.03 3.98
N ASP A 85 2.01 -7.08 4.49
CA ASP A 85 1.35 -5.94 5.11
C ASP A 85 2.03 -5.54 6.44
N VAL A 86 2.44 -6.52 7.25
CA VAL A 86 3.24 -6.29 8.48
C VAL A 86 4.59 -5.64 8.16
N SER A 87 5.23 -6.07 7.06
CA SER A 87 6.53 -5.56 6.65
C SER A 87 6.46 -4.13 6.07
N VAL A 88 5.32 -3.76 5.47
CA VAL A 88 5.01 -2.37 5.09
C VAL A 88 4.68 -1.52 6.32
N ALA A 89 3.90 -2.08 7.26
CA ALA A 89 3.48 -1.39 8.48
C ALA A 89 4.67 -0.96 9.37
N ALA A 90 5.71 -1.79 9.39
CA ALA A 90 6.93 -1.60 10.18
C ALA A 90 7.92 -0.58 9.61
N GLN A 91 7.69 -0.05 8.40
CA GLN A 91 8.57 0.98 7.83
C GLN A 91 8.27 2.33 8.47
N HIS A 92 9.27 2.95 9.08
CA HIS A 92 9.14 4.27 9.66
C HIS A 92 9.41 5.33 8.58
N PRO A 93 8.60 6.40 8.50
CA PRO A 93 8.93 7.55 7.70
C PRO A 93 10.21 8.20 8.24
N ILE A 94 10.99 8.67 7.26
CA ILE A 94 12.16 9.55 7.29
C ILE A 94 12.59 9.96 8.72
N LYS A 95 13.68 9.32 9.19
CA LYS A 95 14.33 9.62 10.46
C LYS A 95 14.84 11.05 10.48
N ASP A 96 14.53 11.78 11.54
CA ASP A 96 15.06 13.12 11.76
C ASP A 96 15.35 13.33 13.25
N ASP A 97 16.63 13.15 13.56
CA ASP A 97 17.20 13.38 14.88
C ASP A 97 18.16 14.58 14.85
N ALA A 98 18.30 15.22 13.69
CA ALA A 98 19.30 16.24 13.40
C ALA A 98 18.95 17.59 14.03
N LEU A 99 17.73 18.09 13.77
CA LEU A 99 17.26 19.36 14.33
C LEU A 99 17.17 19.31 15.86
N LYS A 100 16.71 18.17 16.40
CA LYS A 100 16.59 17.96 17.85
C LYS A 100 17.95 17.97 18.54
N ARG A 101 18.97 17.34 17.93
CA ARG A 101 20.35 17.37 18.45
C ARG A 101 20.95 18.76 18.41
N TYR A 102 20.71 19.53 17.34
CA TYR A 102 21.20 20.89 17.22
C TYR A 102 20.56 21.86 18.24
N LEU A 103 19.24 21.77 18.45
CA LEU A 103 18.55 22.56 19.48
C LEU A 103 19.04 22.22 20.89
N LEU A 104 19.35 20.94 21.16
CA LEU A 104 19.95 20.51 22.44
C LEU A 104 21.37 21.02 22.64
N GLU A 105 22.13 21.26 21.57
CA GLU A 105 23.49 21.78 21.65
C GLU A 105 23.50 23.30 21.90
N LEU A 106 22.54 24.01 21.32
CA LEU A 106 22.31 25.44 21.61
C LEU A 106 21.87 25.69 23.06
N ASP A 107 21.05 24.81 23.63
CA ASP A 107 20.62 24.91 25.02
C ASP A 107 21.82 24.82 25.99
N LYS A 108 22.80 23.96 25.67
CA LYS A 108 24.06 23.85 26.42
C LYS A 108 24.96 25.08 26.30
N ILE A 109 24.87 25.82 25.21
CA ILE A 109 25.60 27.09 25.02
C ILE A 109 24.90 28.21 25.79
N ALA A 110 23.56 28.19 25.85
CA ALA A 110 22.75 29.15 26.60
C ALA A 110 23.06 29.13 28.11
N ASP A 111 23.32 27.93 28.66
CA ASP A 111 23.69 27.73 30.07
C ASP A 111 25.01 28.44 30.48
N GLN A 112 25.82 28.89 29.52
CA GLN A 112 27.08 29.60 29.78
C GLN A 112 26.90 31.12 29.98
N TYR A 113 25.72 31.67 29.66
CA TYR A 113 25.42 33.10 29.78
C TYR A 113 24.51 33.38 30.98
N SER A 114 24.66 34.54 31.63
CA SER A 114 23.83 34.94 32.78
C SER A 114 23.33 36.38 32.68
N GLY A 115 22.15 36.67 33.25
CA GLY A 115 21.59 38.02 33.32
C GLY A 115 21.08 38.57 31.99
N LEU A 116 21.45 39.80 31.65
CA LEU A 116 20.99 40.47 30.41
C LEU A 116 21.59 39.85 29.14
N ASP A 117 22.78 39.24 29.24
CA ASP A 117 23.43 38.55 28.13
C ASP A 117 22.69 37.26 27.75
N TYR A 118 22.06 36.60 28.72
CA TYR A 118 21.15 35.48 28.47
C TYR A 118 19.93 35.93 27.65
N ILE A 119 19.33 37.07 28.00
CA ILE A 119 18.19 37.63 27.26
C ILE A 119 18.61 38.07 25.85
N GLY A 120 19.78 38.69 25.71
CA GLY A 120 20.37 39.06 24.41
C GLY A 120 20.66 37.85 23.52
N PHE A 121 21.14 36.75 24.11
CA PHE A 121 21.36 35.48 23.42
C PHE A 121 20.05 34.92 22.84
N TYR A 122 19.00 34.79 23.65
CA TYR A 122 17.70 34.30 23.14
C TYR A 122 17.05 35.22 22.11
N LEU A 123 17.17 36.55 22.25
CA LEU A 123 16.74 37.51 21.23
C LEU A 123 17.48 37.30 19.90
N SER A 124 18.78 36.99 19.95
CA SER A 124 19.59 36.67 18.77
C SER A 124 19.19 35.34 18.11
N LEU A 125 18.61 34.40 18.86
CA LEU A 125 18.12 33.12 18.37
C LEU A 125 16.70 33.16 17.81
N ILE A 126 15.96 34.28 17.92
CA ILE A 126 14.58 34.39 17.39
C ILE A 126 14.50 34.01 15.90
N PRO A 127 15.37 34.50 15.00
CA PRO A 127 15.35 34.09 13.59
C PRO A 127 15.61 32.59 13.40
N LEU A 128 16.45 31.99 14.24
CA LEU A 128 16.71 30.55 14.25
C LEU A 128 15.45 29.78 14.68
N TYR A 129 14.79 30.16 15.78
CA TYR A 129 13.57 29.48 16.22
C TYR A 129 12.45 29.61 15.19
N LEU A 130 12.37 30.75 14.50
CA LEU A 130 11.38 30.98 13.44
C LEU A 130 11.66 30.11 12.20
N THR A 131 12.92 29.99 11.78
CA THR A 131 13.33 29.10 10.67
C THR A 131 13.18 27.63 11.03
N ALA A 132 13.55 27.21 12.25
CA ALA A 132 13.34 25.86 12.76
C ALA A 132 11.85 25.51 12.89
N GLY A 133 11.03 26.48 13.30
CA GLY A 133 9.57 26.35 13.34
C GLY A 133 8.97 26.13 11.94
N LEU A 134 9.36 26.94 10.96
CA LEU A 134 8.96 26.77 9.56
C LEU A 134 9.44 25.44 8.96
N MET A 135 10.65 25.00 9.31
CA MET A 135 11.19 23.70 8.93
C MET A 135 10.35 22.56 9.46
N THR A 136 10.05 22.59 10.76
CA THR A 136 9.22 21.56 11.42
C THR A 136 7.82 21.54 10.83
N PHE A 137 7.23 22.71 10.57
CA PHE A 137 5.92 22.82 9.94
C PHE A 137 5.90 22.23 8.53
N THR A 138 6.87 22.61 7.67
CA THR A 138 6.96 22.13 6.28
C THR A 138 7.19 20.62 6.24
N LYS A 139 8.05 20.12 7.12
CA LYS A 139 8.30 18.68 7.25
C LYS A 139 7.04 17.94 7.69
N MET A 140 6.35 18.43 8.72
CA MET A 140 5.10 17.81 9.18
C MET A 140 4.05 17.78 8.07
N PHE A 141 3.96 18.82 7.26
CA PHE A 141 3.08 18.87 6.11
C PHE A 141 3.46 17.81 5.05
N LEU A 142 4.75 17.67 4.73
CA LEU A 142 5.24 16.66 3.79
C LEU A 142 5.04 15.22 4.33
N ASP A 143 5.23 15.00 5.63
CA ASP A 143 4.99 13.71 6.27
C ASP A 143 3.50 13.32 6.20
N ILE A 144 2.59 14.28 6.40
CA ILE A 144 1.14 14.06 6.24
C ILE A 144 0.80 13.73 4.78
N LEU A 145 1.39 14.45 3.82
CA LEU A 145 1.18 14.16 2.40
C LEU A 145 1.72 12.78 2.01
N ASP A 146 2.90 12.41 2.49
CA ASP A 146 3.48 11.08 2.27
C ASP A 146 2.58 9.97 2.81
N MET A 147 2.08 10.15 4.04
CA MET A 147 1.13 9.23 4.65
C MET A 147 -0.19 9.15 3.85
N ALA A 148 -0.71 10.28 3.38
CA ALA A 148 -1.93 10.31 2.58
C ALA A 148 -1.75 9.55 1.25
N VAL A 149 -0.61 9.72 0.59
CA VAL A 149 -0.27 9.03 -0.66
C VAL A 149 -0.14 7.54 -0.43
N VAL A 150 0.72 7.12 0.50
CA VAL A 150 0.93 5.69 0.82
C VAL A 150 -0.38 5.05 1.28
N GLY A 151 -1.13 5.74 2.14
CA GLY A 151 -2.45 5.33 2.60
C GLY A 151 -3.44 5.14 1.47
N MET A 152 -3.53 6.08 0.52
CA MET A 152 -4.41 5.98 -0.65
C MET A 152 -4.12 4.72 -1.49
N TYR A 153 -2.84 4.46 -1.79
CA TYR A 153 -2.44 3.29 -2.60
C TYR A 153 -2.72 1.97 -1.89
N LEU A 154 -2.55 1.92 -0.57
CA LEU A 154 -2.83 0.73 0.23
C LEU A 154 -4.33 0.50 0.39
N ILE A 155 -5.13 1.54 0.66
CA ILE A 155 -6.59 1.48 0.69
C ILE A 155 -7.12 0.98 -0.66
N GLN A 156 -6.60 1.51 -1.77
CA GLN A 156 -6.99 1.07 -3.10
C GLN A 156 -6.68 -0.42 -3.31
N ARG A 157 -5.51 -0.90 -2.87
CA ARG A 157 -5.15 -2.33 -2.93
C ARG A 157 -6.12 -3.17 -2.10
N VAL A 158 -6.39 -2.79 -0.85
CA VAL A 158 -7.33 -3.51 0.03
C VAL A 158 -8.73 -3.58 -0.59
N PHE A 159 -9.22 -2.46 -1.12
CA PHE A 159 -10.51 -2.42 -1.81
C PHE A 159 -10.54 -3.38 -3.02
N LEU A 160 -9.48 -3.39 -3.83
CA LEU A 160 -9.38 -4.32 -4.97
C LEU A 160 -9.38 -5.77 -4.50
N ILE A 161 -8.64 -6.12 -3.45
CA ILE A 161 -8.65 -7.49 -2.91
C ILE A 161 -10.08 -7.90 -2.52
N GLN A 162 -10.80 -7.07 -1.77
CA GLN A 162 -12.18 -7.36 -1.37
C GLN A 162 -13.13 -7.48 -2.57
N LEU A 163 -12.99 -6.61 -3.57
CA LEU A 163 -13.74 -6.70 -4.83
C LEU A 163 -13.46 -8.03 -5.56
N PHE A 164 -12.19 -8.45 -5.62
CA PHE A 164 -11.80 -9.70 -6.25
C PHE A 164 -12.37 -10.93 -5.54
N LYS A 165 -12.57 -10.89 -4.21
CA LYS A 165 -13.29 -11.94 -3.47
C LYS A 165 -14.73 -12.10 -3.94
N VAL A 166 -15.41 -10.98 -4.20
CA VAL A 166 -16.79 -10.98 -4.71
C VAL A 166 -16.84 -11.54 -6.13
N ILE A 167 -15.84 -11.21 -6.97
CA ILE A 167 -15.78 -11.66 -8.36
C ILE A 167 -15.38 -13.14 -8.47
N PHE A 168 -14.64 -13.68 -7.50
CA PHE A 168 -14.07 -15.03 -7.58
C PHE A 168 -15.09 -16.15 -7.84
N PRO A 169 -16.23 -16.25 -7.12
CA PRO A 169 -17.28 -17.21 -7.44
C PRO A 169 -17.81 -17.09 -8.88
N PHE A 170 -17.96 -15.86 -9.38
CA PHE A 170 -18.39 -15.62 -10.77
C PHE A 170 -17.32 -16.03 -11.78
N ALA A 171 -16.03 -15.78 -11.50
CA ALA A 171 -14.96 -16.21 -12.37
C ALA A 171 -14.93 -17.73 -12.54
N ILE A 172 -15.19 -18.48 -11.46
CA ILE A 172 -15.33 -19.94 -11.52
C ILE A 172 -16.57 -20.33 -12.35
N ALA A 173 -17.75 -19.79 -12.02
CA ALA A 173 -18.97 -20.16 -12.73
C ALA A 173 -18.91 -19.82 -14.22
N LEU A 174 -18.42 -18.63 -14.58
CA LEU A 174 -18.31 -18.18 -15.97
C LEU A 174 -17.20 -18.89 -16.73
N SER A 175 -16.11 -19.34 -16.08
CA SER A 175 -15.10 -20.19 -16.74
C SER A 175 -15.68 -21.51 -17.27
N THR A 176 -16.84 -21.92 -16.75
CA THR A 176 -17.54 -23.09 -17.26
C THR A 176 -18.39 -22.76 -18.50
N THR A 177 -18.65 -21.50 -18.83
CA THR A 177 -19.48 -21.10 -19.98
C THR A 177 -18.62 -20.93 -21.23
N LYS A 178 -19.09 -21.46 -22.38
CA LYS A 178 -18.41 -21.28 -23.67
C LYS A 178 -18.27 -19.79 -24.00
N GLY A 179 -17.05 -19.35 -24.33
CA GLY A 179 -16.72 -17.94 -24.58
C GLY A 179 -16.13 -17.18 -23.39
N PHE A 180 -16.18 -17.75 -22.18
CA PHE A 180 -15.60 -17.16 -20.95
C PHE A 180 -14.61 -18.10 -20.25
N GLU A 181 -14.11 -19.11 -20.95
CA GLU A 181 -13.24 -20.17 -20.40
C GLU A 181 -11.99 -19.61 -19.71
N ASP A 182 -11.43 -18.51 -20.24
CA ASP A 182 -10.25 -17.84 -19.69
C ASP A 182 -10.51 -16.98 -18.45
N MET A 183 -11.77 -16.81 -18.03
CA MET A 183 -12.12 -15.86 -16.97
C MET A 183 -11.50 -16.20 -15.62
N LEU A 184 -11.40 -17.50 -15.28
CA LEU A 184 -10.69 -17.95 -14.07
C LEU A 184 -9.19 -17.70 -14.17
N SER A 185 -8.57 -17.99 -15.32
CA SER A 185 -7.15 -17.74 -15.58
C SER A 185 -6.82 -16.24 -15.48
N ARG A 186 -7.65 -15.38 -16.05
CA ARG A 186 -7.53 -13.92 -15.95
C ARG A 186 -7.71 -13.43 -14.51
N TRP A 187 -8.68 -13.97 -13.76
CA TRP A 187 -8.84 -13.65 -12.34
C TRP A 187 -7.57 -13.97 -11.55
N ILE A 188 -7.00 -15.17 -11.75
CA ILE A 188 -5.76 -15.59 -11.08
C ILE A 188 -4.60 -14.64 -11.44
N LYS A 189 -4.42 -14.31 -12.73
CA LYS A 189 -3.37 -13.39 -13.18
C LYS A 189 -3.49 -12.03 -12.51
N ILE A 190 -4.67 -11.42 -12.52
CA ILE A 190 -4.87 -10.09 -11.92
C ILE A 190 -4.67 -10.16 -10.39
N TYR A 191 -5.12 -11.24 -9.74
CA TYR A 191 -4.90 -11.43 -8.32
C TYR A 191 -3.41 -11.53 -7.96
N ILE A 192 -2.62 -12.26 -8.76
CA ILE A 192 -1.15 -12.27 -8.64
C ILE A 192 -0.56 -10.88 -8.90
N GLY A 193 -1.09 -10.13 -9.86
CA GLY A 193 -0.68 -8.75 -10.11
C GLY A 193 -0.91 -7.83 -8.89
N LEU A 194 -2.06 -7.94 -8.23
CA LEU A 194 -2.34 -7.21 -6.98
C LEU A 194 -1.36 -7.57 -5.85
N PHE A 195 -0.84 -8.81 -5.86
CA PHE A 195 0.20 -9.24 -4.94
C PHE A 195 1.56 -8.61 -5.27
N VAL A 196 2.03 -8.74 -6.51
CA VAL A 196 3.32 -8.16 -6.96
C VAL A 196 3.33 -6.64 -6.72
N LEU A 197 2.18 -5.99 -6.85
CA LEU A 197 1.99 -4.57 -6.56
C LEU A 197 2.26 -4.22 -5.09
N GLY A 198 1.90 -5.08 -4.13
CA GLY A 198 2.27 -4.90 -2.72
C GLY A 198 3.80 -4.94 -2.49
N ILE A 199 4.49 -5.86 -3.16
CA ILE A 199 5.97 -5.93 -3.12
C ILE A 199 6.58 -4.70 -3.79
N GLY A 200 6.05 -4.29 -4.94
CA GLY A 200 6.49 -3.09 -5.64
C GLY A 200 6.39 -1.84 -4.76
N TYR A 201 5.29 -1.69 -4.02
CA TYR A 201 5.11 -0.59 -3.08
C TYR A 201 6.15 -0.59 -1.95
N MET A 202 6.48 -1.76 -1.41
CA MET A 202 7.55 -1.90 -0.42
C MET A 202 8.93 -1.51 -0.99
N GLY A 203 9.22 -1.90 -2.22
CA GLY A 203 10.43 -1.51 -2.93
C GLY A 203 10.52 0.00 -3.12
N ILE A 204 9.41 0.65 -3.51
CA ILE A 204 9.33 2.09 -3.70
C ILE A 204 9.61 2.84 -2.38
N MET A 205 9.04 2.41 -1.27
CA MET A 205 9.28 3.06 0.03
C MET A 205 10.76 3.02 0.41
N LYS A 206 11.40 1.84 0.34
CA LYS A 206 12.85 1.73 0.59
C LYS A 206 13.70 2.52 -0.39
N PHE A 207 13.31 2.54 -1.67
CA PHE A 207 14.03 3.30 -2.69
C PHE A 207 13.94 4.81 -2.43
N SER A 208 12.79 5.29 -1.97
CA SER A 208 12.59 6.68 -1.56
C SER A 208 13.51 7.07 -0.40
N ASP A 209 13.65 6.20 0.60
CA ASP A 209 14.57 6.42 1.73
C ASP A 209 16.02 6.52 1.25
N ILE A 210 16.42 5.63 0.32
CA ILE A 210 17.77 5.66 -0.30
C ILE A 210 18.00 6.98 -1.05
N ILE A 211 17.00 7.48 -1.80
CA ILE A 211 17.11 8.77 -2.49
C ILE A 211 17.25 9.90 -1.48
N TYR A 212 16.46 9.89 -0.42
CA TYR A 212 16.55 10.90 0.64
C TYR A 212 17.96 10.94 1.24
N ASP A 213 18.48 9.78 1.67
CA ASP A 213 19.82 9.65 2.24
C ASP A 213 20.91 10.07 1.24
N PHE A 214 20.75 9.71 -0.04
CA PHE A 214 21.67 10.10 -1.10
C PHE A 214 21.70 11.61 -1.31
N VAL A 215 20.54 12.27 -1.43
CA VAL A 215 20.46 13.73 -1.61
C VAL A 215 21.01 14.46 -0.40
N GLN A 216 20.67 14.00 0.82
CA GLN A 216 21.24 14.54 2.06
C GLN A 216 22.77 14.41 2.11
N SER A 217 23.32 13.26 1.69
CA SER A 217 24.78 13.06 1.65
C SER A 217 25.50 14.00 0.68
N LYS A 218 24.81 14.50 -0.35
CA LYS A 218 25.35 15.45 -1.32
C LYS A 218 25.22 16.91 -0.90
N ALA A 219 24.38 17.21 0.09
CA ALA A 219 24.21 18.57 0.61
C ALA A 219 25.47 19.09 1.32
N ASN A 220 26.46 18.24 1.62
CA ASN A 220 27.75 18.58 2.24
C ASN A 220 27.64 19.45 3.51
N VAL A 221 26.48 19.42 4.17
CA VAL A 221 26.27 20.01 5.50
C VAL A 221 26.77 18.96 6.50
N GLN A 222 28.08 18.95 6.75
CA GLN A 222 28.58 18.18 7.88
C GLN A 222 28.05 18.85 9.15
N MET A 223 27.27 18.11 9.93
CA MET A 223 26.72 18.56 11.22
C MET A 223 27.78 19.02 12.23
N SER A 224 29.06 18.75 11.95
CA SER A 224 30.21 19.23 12.72
C SER A 224 30.55 20.70 12.50
N ASP A 225 30.02 21.35 11.45
CA ASP A 225 30.29 22.76 11.14
C ASP A 225 29.17 23.70 11.60
N ILE A 226 28.22 23.21 12.42
CA ILE A 226 27.08 24.03 12.85
C ILE A 226 27.50 25.00 13.97
N GLY A 227 28.09 26.13 13.57
CA GLY A 227 28.39 27.29 14.42
C GLY A 227 27.34 28.40 14.33
N TYR A 228 27.61 29.53 14.97
CA TYR A 228 26.77 30.75 14.95
C TYR A 228 26.56 31.33 13.53
N ASP A 229 27.49 31.07 12.61
CA ASP A 229 27.48 31.54 11.22
C ASP A 229 26.84 30.55 10.23
N THR A 230 26.20 29.48 10.72
CA THR A 230 25.61 28.48 9.83
C THR A 230 24.39 29.05 9.14
N ASP A 231 24.40 29.06 7.81
CA ASP A 231 23.24 29.45 7.02
C ASP A 231 22.15 28.37 7.11
N LEU A 232 21.29 28.54 8.11
CA LEU A 232 20.14 27.67 8.36
C LEU A 232 19.15 27.69 7.19
N GLY A 233 19.14 28.74 6.37
CA GLY A 233 18.36 28.80 5.13
C GLY A 233 18.83 27.77 4.12
N VAL A 234 20.15 27.53 4.04
CA VAL A 234 20.75 26.51 3.18
C VAL A 234 20.44 25.11 3.71
N ILE A 235 20.58 24.87 5.02
CA ILE A 235 20.21 23.58 5.65
C ILE A 235 18.72 23.28 5.46
N PHE A 236 17.87 24.30 5.62
CA PHE A 236 16.44 24.22 5.37
C PHE A 236 16.14 23.87 3.90
N ALA A 237 16.74 24.57 2.95
CA ALA A 237 16.54 24.34 1.53
C ALA A 237 16.98 22.94 1.10
N TYR A 238 18.10 22.43 1.64
CA TYR A 238 18.58 21.08 1.34
C TYR A 238 17.72 20.00 1.99
N THR A 239 17.32 20.16 3.24
CA THR A 239 16.49 19.15 3.93
C THR A 239 15.09 19.09 3.32
N VAL A 240 14.44 20.23 3.13
CA VAL A 240 13.12 20.29 2.48
C VAL A 240 13.23 19.87 1.02
N GLY A 241 14.30 20.24 0.32
CA GLY A 241 14.58 19.81 -1.05
C GLY A 241 14.74 18.30 -1.18
N ALA A 242 15.50 17.66 -0.28
CA ALA A 242 15.68 16.21 -0.24
C ALA A 242 14.36 15.48 0.04
N LEU A 243 13.57 15.99 0.99
CA LEU A 243 12.22 15.48 1.28
C LEU A 243 11.30 15.60 0.06
N LEU A 244 11.28 16.75 -0.60
CA LEU A 244 10.46 16.98 -1.79
C LEU A 244 10.86 16.08 -2.96
N ILE A 245 12.16 15.95 -3.24
CA ILE A 245 12.65 15.07 -4.31
C ILE A 245 12.27 13.62 -4.03
N SER A 246 12.51 13.14 -2.81
CA SER A 246 12.16 11.78 -2.38
C SER A 246 10.65 11.54 -2.54
N PHE A 247 9.82 12.47 -2.04
CA PHE A 247 8.36 12.40 -2.15
C PHE A 247 7.86 12.41 -3.62
N MET A 248 8.42 13.27 -4.48
CA MET A 248 8.05 13.34 -5.89
C MET A 248 8.42 12.07 -6.65
N VAL A 249 9.60 11.50 -6.39
CA VAL A 249 10.02 10.23 -7.00
C VAL A 249 9.12 9.10 -6.53
N LYS A 250 8.82 9.04 -5.23
CA LYS A 250 7.88 8.06 -4.65
C LYS A 250 6.51 8.13 -5.35
N LEU A 251 5.93 9.32 -5.47
CA LEU A 251 4.67 9.56 -6.16
C LEU A 251 4.69 9.08 -7.61
N GLY A 252 5.74 9.45 -8.36
CA GLY A 252 5.90 9.04 -9.76
C GLY A 252 6.02 7.53 -9.91
N LEU A 253 6.82 6.89 -9.05
CA LEU A 253 7.01 5.44 -9.08
C LEU A 253 5.75 4.67 -8.72
N PHE A 254 4.96 5.14 -7.75
CA PHE A 254 3.68 4.49 -7.44
C PHE A 254 2.75 4.45 -8.65
N ALA A 255 2.63 5.56 -9.38
CA ALA A 255 1.80 5.62 -10.58
C ALA A 255 2.31 4.68 -11.69
N ILE A 256 3.62 4.71 -11.96
CA ILE A 256 4.26 3.88 -13.00
C ILE A 256 4.15 2.40 -12.66
N VAL A 257 4.56 1.99 -11.46
CA VAL A 257 4.56 0.58 -11.04
C VAL A 257 3.13 0.02 -11.00
N THR A 258 2.16 0.81 -10.55
CA THR A 258 0.74 0.42 -10.61
C THR A 258 0.28 0.15 -12.04
N LYS A 259 0.66 1.02 -12.99
CA LYS A 259 0.30 0.88 -14.40
C LYS A 259 0.99 -0.34 -15.05
N GLU A 260 2.29 -0.50 -14.84
CA GLU A 260 3.08 -1.59 -15.43
C GLU A 260 2.63 -2.95 -14.92
N ILE A 261 2.45 -3.10 -13.60
CA ILE A 261 1.98 -4.38 -13.02
C ILE A 261 0.57 -4.70 -13.51
N ARG A 262 -0.34 -3.72 -13.52
CA ARG A 262 -1.69 -3.97 -14.06
C ARG A 262 -1.68 -4.32 -15.55
N GLY A 263 -0.80 -3.70 -16.34
CA GLY A 263 -0.65 -4.01 -17.76
C GLY A 263 -0.10 -5.42 -18.01
N TYR A 264 0.86 -5.87 -17.21
CA TYR A 264 1.49 -7.19 -17.37
C TYR A 264 0.55 -8.36 -17.03
N PHE A 265 -0.38 -8.13 -16.10
CA PHE A 265 -1.31 -9.17 -15.60
C PHE A 265 -2.74 -9.07 -16.16
N SER A 266 -3.01 -8.19 -17.13
CA SER A 266 -4.29 -8.02 -17.84
C SER A 266 -4.47 -8.98 -19.03
#